data_AF-A0A0F5LR48-F1
#
_entry.id   AF-A0A0F5LR48-F1
#
_cell.length_a   1.000
_cell.length_b   1.000
_cell.length_c   1.000
_cell.angle_alpha   90.00
_cell.angle_beta   90.00
_cell.angle_gamma   90.00
#
_symmetry.space_group_name_H-M   'P 1'
#
loop_
_entity.id
_entity.type
_entity.pdbx_description
1 polymer ?
#
loop_
_entity_poly.entity_id
_entity_poly.type
_entity_poly.pdbx_seq_one_letter_code
_entity_poly.pdbx_strand_id
1 'polypeptide(L)'
;PEFTPQDMRKIKSSGKIVYATGKSWWVRKGSAFRGNEEQMHEHCAVLVGSGFFKGNHYSYGDDYIGKCAVKKAPTSNLTRWKDVAINHHMMQVLDDLSNPVAGS
;
A
#
# COMPACT_ATOMS: atom_id res chain seq x y z
N PRO A 1 11.69 -21.64 20.19
CA PRO A 1 10.92 -21.89 18.96
C PRO A 1 11.85 -22.41 17.85
N GLU A 2 11.62 -23.62 17.38
CA GLU A 2 12.39 -24.23 16.29
C GLU A 2 11.92 -23.65 14.95
N PHE A 3 12.81 -22.96 14.24
CA PHE A 3 12.49 -22.41 12.92
C PHE A 3 12.46 -23.56 11.92
N THR A 4 11.26 -23.92 11.45
CA THR A 4 11.10 -24.88 10.36
C THR A 4 11.22 -24.12 9.03
N PRO A 5 12.26 -24.37 8.21
CA PRO A 5 12.41 -23.70 6.92
C PRO A 5 11.21 -24.05 6.03
N GLN A 6 10.33 -23.08 5.82
CA GLN A 6 9.21 -23.22 4.91
C GLN A 6 9.67 -22.86 3.50
N ASP A 7 9.35 -23.71 2.53
CA ASP A 7 9.61 -23.40 1.12
C ASP A 7 8.83 -22.13 0.73
N MET A 8 9.57 -21.03 0.53
CA MET A 8 9.02 -19.72 0.20
C MET A 8 8.12 -19.76 -1.05
N ARG A 9 8.30 -20.74 -1.95
CA ARG A 9 7.45 -20.92 -3.14
C ARG A 9 6.03 -21.37 -2.79
N LYS A 10 5.84 -22.01 -1.62
CA LYS A 10 4.55 -22.48 -1.12
C LYS A 10 3.83 -21.43 -0.26
N ILE A 11 4.52 -20.35 0.11
CA ILE A 11 3.92 -19.26 0.89
C ILE A 11 3.07 -18.39 -0.01
N LYS A 12 1.74 -18.45 0.18
CA LYS A 12 0.79 -17.59 -0.51
C LYS A 12 0.83 -16.19 0.12
N SER A 13 1.54 -15.27 -0.53
CA SER A 13 1.53 -13.86 -0.13
C SER A 13 0.11 -13.29 -0.23
N SER A 14 -0.32 -12.57 0.79
CA SER A 14 -1.62 -11.89 0.80
C SER A 14 -1.60 -10.60 -0.01
N GLY A 15 -2.69 -10.27 -0.69
CA GLY A 15 -2.90 -8.91 -1.21
C GLY A 15 -3.03 -7.94 -0.05
N LYS A 16 -2.19 -6.91 0.01
CA LYS A 16 -2.23 -5.92 1.09
C LYS A 16 -1.79 -4.55 0.64
N ILE A 17 -2.35 -3.52 1.27
CA ILE A 17 -1.89 -2.15 1.20
C ILE A 17 -1.29 -1.79 2.55
N VAL A 18 -0.12 -1.18 2.53
CA VAL A 18 0.55 -0.59 3.70
C VAL A 18 0.77 0.87 3.34
N TYR A 19 0.08 1.77 4.04
CA TYR A 19 0.01 3.19 3.72
C TYR A 19 0.43 4.00 4.94
N ALA A 20 1.38 4.92 4.77
CA ALA A 20 1.90 5.70 5.87
C ALA A 20 0.94 6.87 6.18
N THR A 21 0.80 7.21 7.45
CA THR A 21 -0.11 8.26 7.93
C THR A 21 0.61 9.07 9.01
N GLY A 22 1.67 9.78 8.62
CA GLY A 22 2.61 10.37 9.56
C GLY A 22 3.24 9.31 10.48
N LYS A 23 2.90 9.35 11.78
CA LYS A 23 3.46 8.44 12.81
C LYS A 23 2.78 7.05 12.87
N SER A 24 1.74 6.83 12.08
CA SER A 24 1.00 5.55 12.05
C SER A 24 0.94 4.95 10.64
N TRP A 25 0.43 3.72 10.55
CA TRP A 25 0.23 3.02 9.29
C TRP A 25 -1.22 2.59 9.15
N TRP A 26 -1.83 2.93 8.02
CA TRP A 26 -3.07 2.31 7.60
C TRP A 26 -2.74 1.03 6.82
N VAL A 27 -3.25 -0.11 7.31
CA VAL A 27 -2.96 -1.41 6.72
C VAL A 27 -4.27 -2.15 6.45
N ARG A 28 -4.47 -2.55 5.20
CA ARG A 28 -5.55 -3.47 4.81
C ARG A 28 -4.94 -4.70 4.18
N LYS A 29 -5.27 -5.87 4.74
CA LYS A 29 -4.80 -7.17 4.31
C LYS A 29 -5.99 -8.02 3.88
N GLY A 30 -5.93 -8.57 2.69
CA GLY A 30 -6.89 -9.55 2.22
C GLY A 30 -6.34 -10.98 2.22
N SER A 31 -6.93 -11.80 1.36
CA SER A 31 -6.57 -13.22 1.21
C SER A 31 -5.35 -13.40 0.30
N ALA A 32 -5.05 -14.64 -0.08
CA ALA A 32 -3.98 -14.95 -1.03
C ALA A 32 -4.10 -14.06 -2.28
N PHE A 33 -3.01 -13.43 -2.69
CA PHE A 33 -3.00 -12.52 -3.82
C PHE A 33 -3.21 -13.26 -5.14
N ARG A 34 -2.53 -14.40 -5.31
CA ARG A 34 -2.55 -15.17 -6.55
C ARG A 34 -3.93 -15.78 -6.80
N GLY A 35 -4.53 -15.45 -7.95
CA GLY A 35 -5.90 -15.85 -8.31
C GLY A 35 -7.00 -15.01 -7.64
N ASN A 36 -6.62 -13.93 -6.95
CA ASN A 36 -7.54 -12.96 -6.38
C ASN A 36 -6.92 -11.55 -6.44
N GLU A 37 -6.25 -11.22 -7.55
CA GLU A 37 -5.53 -9.96 -7.73
C GLU A 37 -6.47 -8.76 -7.71
N GLU A 38 -7.73 -8.97 -8.11
CA GLU A 38 -8.80 -7.96 -8.13
C GLU A 38 -9.20 -7.46 -6.74
N GLN A 39 -8.90 -8.20 -5.66
CA GLN A 39 -9.17 -7.76 -4.28
C GLN A 39 -8.55 -6.39 -3.97
N MET A 40 -7.49 -6.04 -4.70
CA MET A 40 -6.80 -4.76 -4.53
C MET A 40 -7.66 -3.57 -4.96
N HIS A 41 -8.61 -3.74 -5.88
CA HIS A 41 -9.55 -2.68 -6.25
C HIS A 41 -10.39 -2.25 -5.05
N GLU A 42 -10.94 -3.21 -4.32
CA GLU A 42 -11.70 -2.95 -3.10
C GLU A 42 -10.80 -2.33 -2.02
N HIS A 43 -9.60 -2.87 -1.83
CA HIS A 43 -8.68 -2.32 -0.83
C HIS A 43 -8.33 -0.86 -1.13
N CYS A 44 -8.10 -0.52 -2.39
CA CYS A 44 -7.86 0.86 -2.82
C CYS A 44 -9.11 1.73 -2.66
N ALA A 45 -10.30 1.25 -3.02
CA ALA A 45 -11.53 2.00 -2.85
C ALA A 45 -11.81 2.34 -1.37
N VAL A 46 -11.56 1.39 -0.46
CA VAL A 46 -11.69 1.63 0.99
C VAL A 46 -10.65 2.65 1.46
N LEU A 47 -9.39 2.57 1.01
CA LEU A 47 -8.38 3.58 1.36
C LEU A 47 -8.78 4.97 0.87
N VAL A 48 -9.21 5.11 -0.39
CA VAL A 48 -9.64 6.39 -0.97
C VAL A 48 -10.82 6.97 -0.19
N GLY A 49 -11.75 6.13 0.28
CA GLY A 49 -12.89 6.56 1.11
C GLY A 49 -12.59 6.73 2.61
N SER A 50 -11.37 6.41 3.08
CA SER A 50 -11.07 6.36 4.51
C SER A 50 -10.73 7.72 5.16
N GLY A 51 -10.50 8.75 4.36
CA GLY A 51 -9.97 10.04 4.81
C GLY A 51 -8.45 10.06 5.06
N PHE A 52 -7.76 8.91 5.02
CA PHE A 52 -6.29 8.86 5.12
C PHE A 52 -5.57 9.09 3.80
N PHE A 53 -6.25 8.85 2.67
CA PHE A 53 -5.66 8.96 1.34
C PHE A 53 -5.27 10.40 1.00
N LYS A 54 -3.99 10.63 0.68
CA LYS A 54 -3.41 11.94 0.38
C LYS A 54 -3.75 12.48 -1.01
N GLY A 55 -4.39 11.67 -1.85
CA GLY A 55 -4.85 12.07 -3.19
C GLY A 55 -3.88 11.68 -4.30
N ASN A 56 -4.41 11.54 -5.53
CA ASN A 56 -3.66 11.02 -6.68
C ASN A 56 -2.40 11.84 -7.05
N HIS A 57 -2.33 13.12 -6.67
CA HIS A 57 -1.19 13.98 -6.99
C HIS A 57 -0.08 13.95 -5.93
N TYR A 58 -0.28 13.23 -4.83
CA TYR A 58 0.67 13.20 -3.72
C TYR A 58 1.94 12.42 -4.08
N SER A 59 1.79 11.25 -4.69
CA SER A 59 2.90 10.41 -5.12
C SER A 59 2.49 9.56 -6.33
N TYR A 60 3.46 8.97 -7.02
CA TYR A 60 3.18 7.98 -8.06
C TYR A 60 2.42 6.76 -7.50
N GLY A 61 2.73 6.36 -6.27
CA GLY A 61 2.01 5.30 -5.56
C GLY A 61 0.54 5.66 -5.32
N ASP A 62 0.27 6.90 -4.92
CA ASP A 62 -1.08 7.40 -4.68
C ASP A 62 -1.90 7.52 -5.96
N ASP A 63 -1.29 7.94 -7.07
CA ASP A 63 -1.94 7.91 -8.38
C ASP A 63 -2.34 6.49 -8.78
N TYR A 64 -1.46 5.50 -8.56
CA TYR A 64 -1.77 4.11 -8.83
C TYR A 64 -2.91 3.59 -7.93
N ILE A 65 -2.91 3.93 -6.64
CA ILE A 65 -4.00 3.59 -5.70
C ILE A 65 -5.33 4.18 -6.17
N GLY A 66 -5.35 5.47 -6.51
CA GLY A 66 -6.55 6.16 -6.98
C GLY A 66 -7.09 5.55 -8.27
N LYS A 67 -6.21 5.26 -9.25
CA LYS A 67 -6.58 4.56 -10.48
C LYS A 67 -7.06 3.13 -10.20
N CYS A 68 -6.45 2.43 -9.26
CA CYS A 68 -6.82 1.06 -8.91
C CYS A 68 -8.21 1.01 -8.25
N ALA A 69 -8.54 1.99 -7.40
CA ALA A 69 -9.87 2.12 -6.79
C ALA A 69 -11.00 2.20 -7.82
N VAL A 70 -10.74 2.83 -8.98
CA VAL A 70 -11.71 2.98 -10.08
C VAL A 70 -11.46 2.03 -11.26
N LYS A 71 -10.67 0.96 -11.04
CA LYS A 71 -10.36 -0.07 -12.05
C LYS A 71 -9.72 0.46 -13.34
N LYS A 72 -8.93 1.53 -13.25
CA LYS A 72 -8.16 2.14 -14.36
C LYS A 72 -6.64 1.96 -14.23
N ALA A 73 -6.17 1.24 -13.21
CA ALA A 73 -4.75 0.99 -13.03
C ALA A 73 -4.22 -0.10 -13.98
N PRO A 74 -2.93 -0.03 -14.38
CA PRO A 74 -2.24 -1.14 -15.04
C PRO A 74 -2.22 -2.42 -14.19
N THR A 75 -1.85 -3.55 -14.81
CA THR A 75 -1.85 -4.89 -14.21
C THR A 75 -1.28 -4.94 -12.79
N SER A 76 -2.05 -5.55 -11.88
CA SER A 76 -1.72 -5.76 -10.48
C SER A 76 -0.68 -6.89 -10.32
N ASN A 77 0.36 -6.66 -9.53
CA ASN A 77 1.30 -7.70 -9.09
C ASN A 77 1.96 -7.34 -7.77
N LEU A 78 2.51 -8.32 -7.05
CA LEU A 78 3.09 -8.10 -5.71
C LEU A 78 4.26 -7.11 -5.71
N THR A 79 5.11 -7.13 -6.74
CA THR A 79 6.23 -6.18 -6.88
C THR A 79 5.70 -4.76 -7.00
N ARG A 80 4.70 -4.53 -7.85
CA ARG A 80 4.03 -3.23 -8.00
C ARG A 80 3.48 -2.71 -6.67
N TRP A 81 2.87 -3.57 -5.85
CA TRP A 81 2.36 -3.16 -4.54
C TRP A 81 3.46 -2.79 -3.54
N LYS A 82 4.66 -3.37 -3.68
CA LYS A 82 5.84 -2.92 -2.94
C LYS A 82 6.30 -1.56 -3.42
N ASP A 83 6.40 -1.37 -4.74
CA ASP A 83 6.82 -0.09 -5.34
C ASP A 83 5.88 1.05 -4.95
N VAL A 84 4.57 0.80 -5.00
CA VAL A 84 3.51 1.74 -4.60
C VAL A 84 3.66 2.16 -3.13
N ALA A 85 3.82 1.20 -2.23
CA ALA A 85 3.96 1.47 -0.80
C ALA A 85 5.26 2.23 -0.47
N ILE A 86 6.37 1.84 -1.10
CA ILE A 86 7.67 2.51 -0.91
C ILE A 86 7.62 3.94 -1.46
N ASN A 87 7.06 4.14 -2.64
CA ASN A 87 6.96 5.47 -3.25
C ASN A 87 6.14 6.44 -2.39
N HIS A 88 4.98 5.99 -1.91
CA HIS A 88 4.17 6.77 -0.97
C HIS A 88 4.94 7.09 0.32
N HIS A 89 5.61 6.09 0.91
CA HIS A 89 6.37 6.28 2.15
C HIS A 89 7.52 7.28 1.98
N MET A 90 8.24 7.26 0.85
CA MET A 90 9.28 8.26 0.56
C MET A 90 8.72 9.69 0.55
N MET A 91 7.53 9.90 -0.02
CA MET A 91 6.87 11.22 0.01
C MET A 91 6.44 11.60 1.43
N GLN A 92 5.93 10.66 2.22
CA GLN A 92 5.61 10.91 3.64
C GLN A 92 6.86 11.30 4.45
N VAL A 93 8.00 10.64 4.22
CA VAL A 93 9.27 11.00 4.87
C VAL A 93 9.73 12.39 4.44
N LEU A 94 9.58 12.76 3.16
CA LEU A 94 9.91 14.11 2.68
C LEU A 94 9.04 15.17 3.36
N ASP A 95 7.75 14.91 3.53
CA ASP A 95 6.85 15.80 4.26
C ASP A 95 7.26 15.95 5.73
N ASP A 96 7.57 14.84 6.39
CA ASP A 96 7.98 14.81 7.80
C ASP A 96 9.29 15.59 8.02
N LEU A 97 10.21 15.56 7.04
CA LEU A 97 11.47 16.31 7.07
C LEU A 97 11.30 17.79 6.69
N SER A 98 10.38 18.09 5.77
CA SER A 98 10.11 19.46 5.30
C SER A 98 9.27 20.25 6.30
N ASN A 99 8.45 19.54 7.07
CA ASN A 99 7.68 20.08 8.18
C ASN A 99 8.08 19.36 9.47
N PRO A 100 9.28 19.65 10.01
CA PRO A 100 9.63 19.15 11.32
C PRO A 100 8.65 19.81 12.29
N VAL A 101 7.58 19.11 12.65
CA VAL A 101 6.75 19.49 13.78
C VAL A 101 7.70 19.43 14.97
N ALA A 102 8.21 20.61 15.37
CA ALA A 102 8.89 20.80 16.63
C ALA A 102 8.00 20.14 17.68
N GLY A 103 8.55 19.13 18.36
CA GLY A 103 7.83 18.38 19.38
C GLY A 103 7.13 19.37 20.32
N SER A 104 5.81 19.30 20.31
CA SER A 104 4.94 19.91 21.34
C SER A 104 4.70 18.88 22.42
#